data_AF-A0A9P7YI65-F1
#
_entry.id   AF-A0A9P7YI65-F1
#
_cell.length_a   1.000
_cell.length_b   1.000
_cell.length_c   1.000
_cell.angle_alpha   90.00
_cell.angle_beta   90.00
_cell.angle_gamma   90.00
#
_symmetry.space_group_name_H-M   'P 1'
#
loop_
_entity.id
_entity.type
_entity.pdbx_description
1 polymer ?
#
loop_
_entity_poly.entity_id
_entity_poly.type
_entity_poly.pdbx_seq_one_letter_code
_entity_poly.pdbx_strand_id
1 'polypeptide(L)'
;MAIVQELDPSVALTKEFHTNNGTTSAPIVTGKTVKKLYKHACAAKCCETRDSEHTNVKDEKNALTAKSASESIIHCHKLHHGDWVTVSFTQQGEDVKKIAAKALENYQDFDPDCEGWKFQPSYMPIVHRWDRLKEIQAKATEENGKQAADGLMNFLSPLLASSIDSLAKMKATKKISFSGIWQIFPPG
;
A
#
# COMPACT_ATOMS: atom_id res chain seq x y z
N MET A 1 13.20 18.45 71.07
CA MET A 1 14.48 18.15 70.39
C MET A 1 14.80 16.71 70.69
N ALA A 2 14.97 15.91 69.62
CA ALA A 2 15.17 14.46 69.49
C ALA A 2 15.28 13.59 70.77
N ILE A 3 14.37 12.62 70.89
CA ILE A 3 14.49 11.46 71.78
C ILE A 3 14.81 10.24 70.90
N VAL A 4 15.83 9.50 71.33
CA VAL A 4 16.29 8.21 70.83
C VAL A 4 15.54 7.11 71.61
N GLN A 5 15.11 6.03 70.96
CA GLN A 5 15.07 4.62 71.46
C GLN A 5 14.19 3.79 70.51
N GLU A 6 14.79 2.83 69.81
CA GLU A 6 14.83 1.38 70.11
C GLU A 6 13.57 0.63 69.65
N LEU A 7 13.75 -0.40 68.80
CA LEU A 7 13.40 -1.81 69.06
C LEU A 7 13.48 -2.62 67.75
N ASP A 8 14.44 -3.54 67.71
CA ASP A 8 14.39 -4.84 67.00
C ASP A 8 13.40 -5.78 67.73
N PRO A 9 13.12 -7.04 67.33
CA PRO A 9 13.23 -7.74 66.03
C PRO A 9 11.99 -8.65 65.72
N SER A 10 12.03 -9.33 64.56
CA SER A 10 11.42 -10.66 64.30
C SER A 10 9.88 -10.69 64.08
N VAL A 11 9.26 -11.42 63.14
CA VAL A 11 9.40 -12.83 62.72
C VAL A 11 8.72 -12.93 61.33
N ALA A 12 9.46 -13.19 60.25
CA ALA A 12 9.61 -14.47 59.55
C ALA A 12 8.48 -14.87 58.58
N LEU A 13 8.89 -15.23 57.35
CA LEU A 13 8.46 -16.39 56.55
C LEU A 13 9.17 -16.28 55.17
N THR A 14 10.42 -16.73 55.09
CA THR A 14 10.83 -17.99 54.43
C THR A 14 10.42 -18.11 52.96
N LYS A 15 11.39 -18.04 52.03
CA LYS A 15 12.00 -19.23 51.38
C LYS A 15 12.97 -18.82 50.28
N GLU A 16 14.25 -19.08 50.56
CA GLU A 16 15.24 -19.74 49.72
C GLU A 16 15.40 -19.27 48.26
N PHE A 17 16.44 -18.46 48.09
CA PHE A 17 17.20 -18.31 46.85
C PHE A 17 17.76 -19.66 46.38
N HIS A 18 17.48 -20.03 45.13
CA HIS A 18 18.41 -20.80 44.32
C HIS A 18 18.58 -20.10 42.97
N THR A 19 19.86 -19.87 42.68
CA THR A 19 20.48 -19.33 41.47
C THR A 19 19.90 -19.88 40.17
N ASN A 20 19.75 -19.03 39.15
CA ASN A 20 20.03 -19.43 37.78
C ASN A 20 20.46 -18.23 36.92
N ASN A 21 21.77 -18.21 36.67
CA ASN A 21 22.46 -17.77 35.45
C ASN A 21 21.77 -16.68 34.62
N GLY A 22 22.17 -15.44 34.90
CA GLY A 22 22.09 -14.36 33.92
C GLY A 22 23.03 -14.65 32.76
N THR A 23 22.54 -15.37 31.75
CA THR A 23 23.07 -15.25 30.40
C THR A 23 22.28 -14.15 29.71
N THR A 24 22.75 -12.91 29.90
CA THR A 24 22.40 -11.81 29.00
C THR A 24 22.93 -12.17 27.62
N SER A 25 22.09 -12.77 26.78
CA SER A 25 22.40 -12.88 25.36
C SER A 25 22.37 -11.47 24.79
N ALA A 26 23.58 -10.93 24.57
CA ALA A 26 23.77 -9.78 23.72
C ALA A 26 23.06 -10.03 22.37
N PRO A 27 22.46 -9.01 21.74
CA PRO A 27 21.99 -9.17 20.37
C PRO A 27 23.19 -9.59 19.51
N ILE A 28 23.07 -10.76 18.87
CA ILE A 28 24.04 -11.21 17.87
C ILE A 28 23.98 -10.19 16.74
N VAL A 29 24.94 -9.26 16.72
CA VAL A 29 25.19 -8.43 15.56
C VAL A 29 25.78 -9.36 14.50
N THR A 30 24.91 -9.92 13.66
CA THR A 30 25.34 -10.60 12.44
C THR A 30 25.99 -9.56 11.55
N GLY A 31 27.32 -9.53 11.57
CA GLY A 31 28.12 -8.56 10.84
C GLY A 31 27.84 -8.64 9.34
N LYS A 32 27.16 -7.62 8.80
CA LYS A 32 27.19 -7.34 7.36
C LYS A 32 28.44 -6.53 7.08
N THR A 33 29.56 -7.20 6.83
CA THR A 33 30.86 -6.50 6.74
C THR A 33 31.16 -5.93 5.35
N VAL A 34 30.58 -6.45 4.26
CA VAL A 34 30.75 -5.86 2.91
C VAL A 34 29.47 -6.00 2.09
N LYS A 35 28.94 -4.90 1.55
CA LYS A 35 27.86 -4.89 0.53
C LYS A 35 28.46 -4.52 -0.82
N LYS A 36 28.22 -5.37 -1.83
CA LYS A 36 28.61 -5.08 -3.22
C LYS A 36 27.51 -4.27 -3.90
N LEU A 37 27.89 -3.21 -4.61
CA LEU A 37 27.02 -2.39 -5.43
C LEU A 37 27.56 -2.34 -6.86
N TYR A 38 26.66 -2.26 -7.82
CA TYR A 38 26.96 -2.17 -9.25
C TYR A 38 26.51 -0.80 -9.76
N LYS A 39 27.40 -0.13 -10.48
CA LYS A 39 27.12 1.18 -11.07
C LYS A 39 26.41 0.99 -12.41
N HIS A 40 25.15 1.40 -12.48
CA HIS A 40 24.33 1.38 -13.69
C HIS A 40 24.37 2.74 -14.37
N ALA A 41 24.97 2.79 -15.56
CA ALA A 41 24.98 3.97 -16.42
C ALA A 41 24.20 3.68 -17.70
N CYS A 42 23.24 4.54 -18.02
CA CYS A 42 22.48 4.42 -19.26
C CYS A 42 23.34 4.86 -20.45
N ALA A 43 23.54 3.99 -21.43
CA ALA A 43 24.36 4.28 -22.62
C ALA A 43 23.86 5.52 -23.39
N ALA A 44 22.54 5.72 -23.43
CA ALA A 44 21.90 6.86 -24.07
C ALA A 44 21.99 8.17 -23.26
N LYS A 45 22.61 8.16 -22.07
CA LYS A 45 22.72 9.30 -21.13
C LYS A 45 21.38 9.98 -20.78
N CYS A 46 20.27 9.28 -20.99
CA CYS A 46 18.93 9.77 -20.66
C CYS A 46 18.51 9.50 -19.21
N CYS A 47 19.35 8.79 -18.45
CA CYS A 47 19.11 8.49 -17.04
C CYS A 47 20.33 8.87 -16.22
N GLU A 48 20.09 9.35 -15.01
CA GLU A 48 21.15 9.51 -14.03
C GLU A 48 21.80 8.16 -13.72
N THR A 49 23.10 8.21 -13.43
CA THR A 49 23.84 7.03 -13.01
C THR A 49 23.42 6.67 -11.60
N ARG A 50 23.19 5.38 -11.33
CA ARG A 50 22.79 4.91 -10.00
C ARG A 50 23.58 3.69 -9.56
N ASP A 51 23.75 3.54 -8.26
CA ASP A 51 24.26 2.30 -7.67
C ASP A 51 23.07 1.35 -7.39
N SER A 52 23.25 0.06 -7.68
CA SER A 52 22.24 -0.99 -7.47
C SER A 52 22.85 -2.20 -6.79
N GLU A 53 22.05 -2.93 -5.99
CA GLU A 53 22.45 -4.22 -5.42
C GLU A 53 22.46 -5.35 -6.48
N HIS A 54 21.89 -5.09 -7.66
CA HIS A 54 21.70 -6.08 -8.72
C HIS A 54 22.56 -5.78 -9.94
N THR A 55 23.04 -6.81 -10.63
CA THR A 55 23.92 -6.68 -11.81
C THR A 55 23.17 -6.24 -13.07
N ASN A 56 21.87 -6.46 -13.14
CA ASN A 56 21.04 -6.16 -14.30
C ASN A 56 19.62 -5.74 -13.89
N VAL A 57 18.91 -5.10 -14.82
CA VAL A 57 17.55 -4.56 -14.60
C VAL A 57 16.52 -5.66 -14.32
N LYS A 58 16.70 -6.87 -14.88
CA LYS A 58 15.76 -7.97 -14.67
C LYS A 58 15.79 -8.45 -13.22
N ASP A 59 16.98 -8.60 -12.64
CA ASP A 59 17.14 -9.02 -11.25
C ASP A 59 16.65 -7.94 -10.28
N GLU A 60 16.91 -6.66 -10.58
CA GLU A 60 16.35 -5.52 -9.83
C GLU A 60 14.82 -5.54 -9.83
N LYS A 61 14.21 -5.78 -11.00
CA LYS A 61 12.76 -5.90 -11.13
C LYS A 61 12.21 -7.09 -10.35
N ASN A 62 12.86 -8.25 -10.42
CA ASN A 62 12.43 -9.45 -9.70
C ASN A 62 12.51 -9.25 -8.18
N ALA A 63 13.60 -8.65 -7.70
CA ALA A 63 13.77 -8.35 -6.28
C ALA A 63 12.73 -7.33 -5.78
N LEU A 64 12.43 -6.31 -6.59
CA LEU A 64 11.36 -5.37 -6.28
C LEU A 64 10.00 -6.06 -6.21
N THR A 65 9.66 -6.91 -7.20
CA THR A 65 8.42 -7.70 -7.20
C THR A 65 8.31 -8.58 -5.97
N ALA A 66 9.39 -9.28 -5.59
CA ALA A 66 9.41 -10.13 -4.40
C ALA A 66 9.22 -9.33 -3.12
N LYS A 67 9.89 -8.16 -3.02
CA LYS A 67 9.78 -7.26 -1.87
C LYS A 67 8.39 -6.65 -1.74
N SER A 68 7.71 -6.41 -2.86
CA SER A 68 6.38 -5.81 -2.87
C SER A 68 5.24 -6.84 -2.79
N ALA A 69 5.53 -8.14 -2.76
CA ALA A 69 4.51 -9.19 -2.84
C ALA A 69 3.52 -9.20 -1.65
N SER A 70 3.90 -8.63 -0.52
CA SER A 70 3.04 -8.48 0.67
C SER A 70 2.13 -7.25 0.63
N GLU A 71 2.36 -6.33 -0.32
CA GLU A 71 1.59 -5.11 -0.40
C GLU A 71 0.22 -5.37 -1.04
N SER A 72 -0.82 -4.73 -0.52
CA SER A 72 -2.18 -4.92 -1.08
C SER A 72 -2.40 -4.14 -2.37
N ILE A 73 -1.71 -3.01 -2.54
CA ILE A 73 -1.81 -2.13 -3.71
C ILE A 73 -0.39 -1.66 -4.07
N ILE A 74 -0.03 -1.81 -5.34
CA ILE A 74 1.21 -1.23 -5.89
C ILE A 74 0.86 0.06 -6.63
N HIS A 75 1.36 1.19 -6.14
CA HIS A 75 1.17 2.50 -6.75
C HIS A 75 2.45 2.93 -7.47
N CYS A 76 2.39 3.01 -8.80
CA CYS A 76 3.56 3.33 -9.60
C CYS A 76 3.54 4.80 -10.03
N HIS A 77 4.71 5.44 -9.93
CA HIS A 77 4.95 6.82 -10.37
C HIS A 77 6.04 6.86 -11.43
N LYS A 78 6.01 7.91 -12.26
CA LYS A 78 7.14 8.31 -13.09
C LYS A 78 7.47 9.76 -12.80
N LEU A 79 8.75 10.10 -12.89
CA LEU A 79 9.18 11.49 -12.89
C LEU A 79 8.83 12.11 -14.25
N HIS A 80 8.09 13.21 -14.24
CA HIS A 80 7.67 13.95 -15.43
C HIS A 80 7.80 15.44 -15.15
N HIS A 81 8.72 16.13 -15.87
CA HIS A 81 9.03 17.55 -15.68
C HIS A 81 9.33 17.97 -14.22
N GLY A 82 9.99 17.09 -13.45
CA GLY A 82 10.35 17.37 -12.05
C GLY A 82 9.32 16.92 -11.03
N ASP A 83 8.12 16.50 -11.48
CA ASP A 83 7.05 16.03 -10.61
C ASP A 83 6.85 14.52 -10.70
N TRP A 84 6.54 13.90 -9.56
CA TRP A 84 6.12 12.50 -9.53
C TRP A 84 4.66 12.39 -9.94
N VAL A 85 4.42 11.77 -11.08
CA VAL A 85 3.08 11.57 -11.63
C VAL A 85 2.71 10.10 -11.56
N THR A 86 1.50 9.82 -11.10
CA THR A 86 0.99 8.44 -11.08
C THR A 86 0.86 7.93 -12.51
N VAL A 87 1.48 6.77 -12.79
CA VAL A 87 1.33 6.08 -14.09
C VAL A 87 0.30 4.97 -14.05
N SER A 88 0.13 4.37 -12.88
CA SER A 88 -0.76 3.24 -12.70
C SER A 88 -0.85 2.80 -11.25
N PHE A 89 -1.81 1.93 -10.97
CA PHE A 89 -1.76 1.07 -9.81
C PHE A 89 -2.21 -0.35 -10.14
N THR A 90 -1.78 -1.31 -9.32
CA THR A 90 -2.16 -2.73 -9.41
C THR A 90 -2.66 -3.19 -8.06
N GLN A 91 -3.74 -3.97 -8.05
CA GLN A 91 -4.27 -4.59 -6.84
C GLN A 91 -3.65 -5.98 -6.68
N GLN A 92 -3.11 -6.27 -5.51
CA GLN A 92 -2.41 -7.52 -5.22
C GLN A 92 -3.09 -8.33 -4.12
N GLY A 93 -3.52 -7.68 -3.04
CA GLY A 93 -4.17 -8.33 -1.90
C GLY A 93 -5.48 -9.01 -2.31
N GLU A 94 -5.73 -10.22 -1.81
CA GLU A 94 -6.88 -11.04 -2.17
C GLU A 94 -8.21 -10.32 -1.89
N ASP A 95 -8.35 -9.70 -0.71
CA ASP A 95 -9.58 -8.98 -0.34
C ASP A 95 -9.79 -7.74 -1.22
N VAL A 96 -8.72 -7.00 -1.51
CA VAL A 96 -8.77 -5.83 -2.41
C VAL A 96 -9.17 -6.25 -3.82
N LYS A 97 -8.62 -7.36 -4.32
CA LYS A 97 -8.99 -7.94 -5.63
C LYS A 97 -10.45 -8.37 -5.64
N LYS A 98 -10.94 -9.05 -4.60
CA LYS A 98 -12.36 -9.46 -4.48
C LYS A 98 -13.30 -8.26 -4.51
N ILE A 99 -12.97 -7.19 -3.77
CA ILE A 99 -13.76 -5.95 -3.73
C ILE A 99 -13.79 -5.30 -5.11
N ALA A 100 -12.64 -5.19 -5.76
CA ALA A 100 -12.54 -4.60 -7.09
C ALA A 100 -13.28 -5.44 -8.15
N ALA A 101 -13.13 -6.76 -8.11
CA ALA A 101 -13.83 -7.68 -9.00
C ALA A 101 -15.35 -7.55 -8.84
N LYS A 102 -15.84 -7.48 -7.59
CA LYS A 102 -17.25 -7.26 -7.30
C LYS A 102 -17.75 -5.88 -7.75
N ALA A 103 -16.91 -4.86 -7.70
CA ALA A 103 -17.26 -3.51 -8.15
C ALA A 103 -17.30 -3.40 -9.68
N LEU A 104 -16.38 -4.09 -10.35
CA LEU A 104 -16.20 -4.10 -11.80
C LEU A 104 -16.90 -5.29 -12.48
N GLU A 105 -17.78 -5.99 -11.77
CA GLU A 105 -18.57 -7.07 -12.31
C GLU A 105 -19.31 -6.61 -13.58
N ASN A 106 -19.20 -7.40 -14.66
CA ASN A 106 -19.74 -7.09 -15.98
C ASN A 106 -19.28 -5.74 -16.56
N TYR A 107 -18.15 -5.19 -16.11
CA TYR A 107 -17.55 -4.03 -16.74
C TYR A 107 -16.81 -4.46 -18.01
N GLN A 108 -16.95 -3.68 -19.09
CA GLN A 108 -16.35 -4.00 -20.38
C GLN A 108 -14.83 -4.14 -20.27
N ASP A 109 -14.29 -5.19 -20.89
CA ASP A 109 -12.86 -5.50 -20.95
C ASP A 109 -12.19 -5.79 -19.59
N PHE A 110 -12.95 -5.82 -18.48
CA PHE A 110 -12.39 -6.18 -17.18
C PHE A 110 -12.36 -7.70 -17.01
N ASP A 111 -11.15 -8.25 -16.85
CA ASP A 111 -10.91 -9.66 -16.56
C ASP A 111 -10.38 -9.82 -15.12
N PRO A 112 -11.19 -10.33 -14.17
CA PRO A 112 -10.77 -10.52 -12.78
C PRO A 112 -9.72 -11.63 -12.62
N ASP A 113 -9.60 -12.55 -13.58
CA ASP A 113 -8.64 -13.66 -13.54
C ASP A 113 -7.28 -13.26 -14.14
N CYS A 114 -7.20 -12.08 -14.77
CA CYS A 114 -5.96 -11.53 -15.29
C CYS A 114 -4.98 -11.18 -14.15
N GLU A 115 -3.90 -11.95 -14.06
CA GLU A 115 -2.86 -11.72 -13.05
C GLU A 115 -2.20 -10.34 -13.25
N GLY A 116 -2.18 -9.53 -12.19
CA GLY A 116 -1.50 -8.24 -12.20
C GLY A 116 -2.22 -7.14 -12.98
N TRP A 117 -3.55 -7.24 -13.12
CA TRP A 117 -4.37 -6.20 -13.75
C TRP A 117 -3.97 -4.79 -13.27
N LYS A 118 -3.71 -3.92 -14.26
CA LYS A 118 -3.08 -2.63 -14.04
C LYS A 118 -4.03 -1.51 -14.47
N PHE A 119 -4.46 -0.70 -13.51
CA PHE A 119 -5.27 0.48 -13.78
C PHE A 119 -4.38 1.65 -14.15
N GLN A 120 -4.72 2.36 -15.22
CA GLN A 120 -3.98 3.53 -15.71
C GLN A 120 -4.91 4.75 -15.79
N PRO A 121 -4.37 5.98 -15.68
CA PRO A 121 -5.14 7.18 -15.96
C PRO A 121 -5.88 7.07 -17.31
N SER A 122 -7.14 7.46 -17.42
CA SER A 122 -7.99 8.21 -16.47
C SER A 122 -8.74 7.38 -15.42
N TYR A 123 -8.41 6.11 -15.27
CA TYR A 123 -9.03 5.17 -14.31
C TYR A 123 -10.54 4.98 -14.53
N MET A 124 -10.97 5.00 -15.80
CA MET A 124 -12.38 4.98 -16.17
C MET A 124 -13.22 3.90 -15.48
N PRO A 125 -12.78 2.62 -15.39
CA PRO A 125 -13.59 1.59 -14.74
C PRO A 125 -13.96 1.92 -13.31
N ILE A 126 -13.00 2.49 -12.58
CA ILE A 126 -13.17 2.86 -11.18
C ILE A 126 -14.08 4.08 -11.04
N VAL A 127 -13.92 5.08 -11.91
CA VAL A 127 -14.77 6.28 -11.90
C VAL A 127 -16.23 5.93 -12.21
N HIS A 128 -16.48 5.07 -13.19
CA HIS A 128 -17.82 4.62 -13.56
C HIS A 128 -18.49 3.78 -12.47
N ARG A 129 -17.71 2.95 -11.77
CA ARG A 129 -18.18 2.09 -10.69
C ARG A 129 -17.97 2.69 -9.30
N TRP A 130 -17.75 4.01 -9.20
CA TRP A 130 -17.48 4.68 -7.93
C TRP A 130 -18.62 4.52 -6.92
N ASP A 131 -19.86 4.71 -7.36
CA ASP A 131 -21.03 4.53 -6.47
C ASP A 131 -21.15 3.08 -6.00
N ARG A 132 -20.83 2.11 -6.88
CA ARG A 132 -20.82 0.69 -6.54
C ARG A 132 -19.73 0.34 -5.52
N LEU A 133 -18.54 0.92 -5.64
CA LEU A 133 -17.46 0.78 -4.66
C LEU A 133 -17.89 1.28 -3.28
N LYS A 134 -18.52 2.46 -3.20
CA LYS A 134 -19.07 2.98 -1.93
C LYS A 134 -20.13 2.07 -1.33
N GLU A 135 -21.02 1.50 -2.14
CA GLU A 135 -22.01 0.52 -1.66
C GLU A 135 -21.35 -0.73 -1.08
N ILE A 136 -20.30 -1.24 -1.72
CA ILE A 136 -19.56 -2.42 -1.25
C ILE A 136 -18.86 -2.10 0.07
N GLN A 137 -18.18 -0.94 0.16
CA GLN A 137 -17.56 -0.47 1.40
C GLN A 137 -18.58 -0.36 2.54
N ALA A 138 -19.73 0.27 2.30
CA ALA A 138 -20.77 0.45 3.31
C ALA A 138 -21.40 -0.88 3.79
N LYS A 139 -21.39 -1.91 2.95
CA LYS A 139 -21.94 -3.25 3.24
C LYS A 139 -20.89 -4.24 3.78
N ALA A 140 -19.63 -3.85 3.86
CA ALA A 140 -18.57 -4.72 4.36
C ALA A 140 -18.72 -4.90 5.88
N THR A 141 -19.05 -6.13 6.30
CA THR A 141 -19.26 -6.49 7.72
C THR A 141 -18.09 -7.28 8.31
N GLU A 142 -17.38 -8.05 7.49
CA GLU A 142 -16.20 -8.78 7.93
C GLU A 142 -15.02 -7.84 8.14
N GLU A 143 -14.27 -8.01 9.24
CA GLU A 143 -13.20 -7.09 9.65
C GLU A 143 -12.14 -6.90 8.54
N ASN A 144 -11.61 -7.99 8.00
CA ASN A 144 -10.60 -7.94 6.94
C ASN A 144 -11.15 -7.31 5.65
N GLY A 145 -12.37 -7.69 5.25
CA GLY A 145 -13.03 -7.13 4.07
C GLY A 145 -13.31 -5.63 4.22
N LYS A 146 -13.67 -5.18 5.43
CA LYS A 146 -13.90 -3.77 5.73
C LYS A 146 -12.59 -2.98 5.70
N GLN A 147 -11.53 -3.49 6.34
CA GLN A 147 -10.21 -2.85 6.30
C GLN A 147 -9.68 -2.75 4.86
N ALA A 148 -9.85 -3.79 4.05
CA ALA A 148 -9.48 -3.78 2.64
C ALA A 148 -10.30 -2.76 1.83
N ALA A 149 -11.62 -2.67 2.07
CA ALA A 149 -12.49 -1.71 1.40
C ALA A 149 -12.14 -0.27 1.79
N ASP A 150 -11.93 0.00 3.07
CA ASP A 150 -11.53 1.32 3.58
C ASP A 150 -10.15 1.71 3.04
N GLY A 151 -9.18 0.78 3.06
CA GLY A 151 -7.85 1.00 2.50
C GLY A 151 -7.88 1.34 1.01
N LEU A 152 -8.66 0.59 0.22
CA LEU A 152 -8.84 0.85 -1.21
C LEU A 152 -9.51 2.21 -1.46
N MET A 153 -10.54 2.55 -0.70
CA MET A 153 -11.25 3.82 -0.84
C MET A 153 -10.41 5.01 -0.42
N ASN A 154 -9.62 4.88 0.64
CA ASN A 154 -8.68 5.91 1.09
C ASN A 154 -7.58 6.16 0.05
N PHE A 155 -7.13 5.11 -0.65
CA PHE A 155 -6.19 5.23 -1.75
C PHE A 155 -6.81 5.90 -2.99
N LEU A 156 -8.00 5.46 -3.41
CA LEU A 156 -8.63 5.92 -4.65
C LEU A 156 -9.22 7.33 -4.55
N SER A 157 -9.76 7.71 -3.39
CA SER A 157 -10.47 8.99 -3.21
C SER A 157 -9.64 10.22 -3.62
N PRO A 158 -8.41 10.42 -3.11
CA PRO A 158 -7.59 11.56 -3.53
C PRO A 158 -7.14 11.46 -4.99
N LEU A 159 -6.88 10.24 -5.48
CA LEU A 159 -6.47 10.00 -6.87
C LEU A 159 -7.56 10.38 -7.89
N LEU A 160 -8.83 10.22 -7.51
CA LEU A 160 -9.98 10.37 -8.39
C LEU A 160 -10.85 11.59 -8.07
N ALA A 161 -10.50 12.38 -7.05
CA ALA A 161 -11.33 13.48 -6.54
C ALA A 161 -11.88 14.39 -7.65
N SER A 162 -11.00 14.88 -8.53
CA SER A 162 -11.42 15.73 -9.66
C SER A 162 -12.41 15.05 -10.61
N SER A 163 -12.20 13.75 -10.90
CA SER A 163 -13.07 12.99 -11.80
C SER A 163 -14.43 12.71 -11.18
N ILE A 164 -14.45 12.36 -9.88
CA ILE A 164 -15.66 12.09 -9.12
C ILE A 164 -16.49 13.38 -8.93
N ASP A 165 -15.84 14.50 -8.61
CA ASP A 165 -16.49 15.79 -8.47
C ASP A 165 -17.11 16.27 -9.78
N SER A 166 -16.38 16.10 -10.89
CA SER A 166 -16.89 16.35 -12.24
C SER A 166 -18.13 15.51 -12.52
N LEU A 167 -18.06 14.20 -12.26
CA LEU A 167 -19.18 13.28 -12.46
C LEU A 167 -20.41 13.69 -11.62
N ALA A 168 -20.20 14.05 -10.35
CA ALA A 168 -21.27 14.52 -9.46
C ALA A 168 -21.92 15.80 -9.98
N LYS A 169 -21.12 16.78 -10.42
CA LYS A 169 -21.61 18.04 -11.01
C LYS A 169 -22.39 17.80 -12.30
N MET A 170 -21.95 16.90 -13.17
CA MET A 170 -22.69 16.56 -14.39
C MET A 170 -24.03 15.89 -14.08
N LYS A 171 -24.06 14.96 -13.11
CA LYS A 171 -25.31 14.31 -12.66
C LYS A 171 -26.32 15.33 -12.14
N ALA A 172 -25.86 16.33 -11.40
CA ALA A 172 -26.69 17.39 -10.80
C ALA A 172 -27.16 18.43 -11.82
N THR A 173 -26.26 18.92 -12.69
CA THR A 173 -26.56 20.01 -13.63
C THR A 173 -27.19 19.53 -14.94
N LYS A 174 -27.11 18.23 -15.25
CA LYS A 174 -27.46 17.63 -16.55
C LYS A 174 -26.70 18.24 -17.72
N LYS A 175 -25.60 18.95 -17.46
CA LYS A 175 -24.71 19.54 -18.47
C LYS A 175 -23.43 18.71 -18.52
N ILE A 176 -23.05 18.30 -19.73
CA ILE A 176 -21.84 17.51 -19.96
C ILE A 176 -20.88 18.37 -20.78
N SER A 177 -19.66 18.53 -20.27
CA SER A 177 -18.57 19.07 -21.09
C SER A 177 -18.06 17.98 -22.02
N PHE A 178 -17.55 18.34 -23.20
CA PHE A 178 -16.99 17.35 -24.14
C PHE A 178 -15.89 16.49 -23.48
N SER A 179 -15.05 17.10 -22.65
CA SER A 179 -14.03 16.43 -21.84
C SER A 179 -14.57 15.45 -20.79
N GLY A 180 -15.86 15.54 -20.44
CA GLY A 180 -16.55 14.69 -19.46
C GLY A 180 -17.42 13.59 -20.06
N ILE A 181 -17.56 13.51 -21.40
CA ILE A 181 -18.42 12.51 -22.07
C ILE A 181 -18.03 11.09 -21.70
N TRP A 182 -16.72 10.82 -21.61
CA TRP A 182 -16.19 9.50 -21.21
C TRP A 182 -16.63 9.08 -19.81
N GLN A 183 -17.08 10.00 -18.94
CA GLN A 183 -17.51 9.65 -17.59
C GLN A 183 -18.92 9.02 -17.56
N ILE A 184 -19.64 9.06 -18.68
CA ILE A 184 -21.02 8.54 -18.82
C ILE A 184 -21.05 7.33 -19.75
N PHE A 185 -20.27 7.36 -20.82
CA PHE A 185 -20.14 6.25 -21.76
C PHE A 185 -18.76 5.61 -21.61
N PRO A 186 -18.66 4.28 -21.39
CA PRO A 186 -17.40 3.60 -21.67
C PRO A 186 -16.99 3.91 -23.11
N PRO A 187 -15.70 4.20 -23.38
CA PRO A 187 -15.24 4.41 -24.74
C PRO A 187 -15.44 3.11 -25.53
N GLY A 188 -16.30 3.14 -26.55
CA GLY A 188 -16.69 1.97 -27.35
C GLY A 188 -18.00 2.21 -28.07
#